data_AF-A0A4J1WWX7-F1
#
_entry.id   AF-A0A4J1WWX7-F1
#
_cell.length_a   1.000
_cell.length_b   1.000
_cell.length_c   1.000
_cell.angle_alpha   90.00
_cell.angle_beta   90.00
_cell.angle_gamma   90.00
#
_symmetry.space_group_name_H-M   'P 1'
#
loop_
_entity.id
_entity.type
_entity.pdbx_description
1 polymer ?
#
loop_
_entity_poly.entity_id
_entity_poly.type
_entity_poly.pdbx_seq_one_letter_code
_entity_poly.pdbx_strand_id
1 'polypeptide(L)'
;MATVQLVIIALLLYGLTLAGISTLLSVVYLLGLQENSLVDLLKGKLPLKRMMTLMMVGQLLAVLVVGSSATALLPHYREMQEMEKASNKWSQSSDRYRLSFGWSSAFADEEGTRKDNREWQTFTEERLANTDSFYIMSNVDNFSDGAEVDLDGNRLSDYTPSGNVIYVSPRYLIEEKITVSSEFMDKMQNLSEGEFGLILPESLREQSVYYQGLFTDYLQNFSSESVEVTSQKHYLPQVRLAFTEIGQERFLYNDGYKTTRQYLKDPIIVVLTPQATGTRPVAGMLWGTTANSALKLDRYGDSITALKEQGLYHKVSYLVKSQLFFAKVLNDKRVEFYSLLIGTILTLSTAILLFDSMNLLYFEQFRRELMIKRLAGMTIYELHGKYLLAQGGVLLLGLVLSSILTRDGLISALVVALFTLNALLILVRQDKKEEAGSMAVLKGK
;
A
#
# COMPACT_ATOMS: atom_id res chain seq x y z
N MET A 1 -22.82 -16.47 7.31
CA MET A 1 -22.41 -17.01 8.64
C MET A 1 -20.98 -16.64 9.00
N ALA A 2 -19.99 -16.76 8.10
CA ALA A 2 -18.59 -16.42 8.37
C ALA A 2 -18.36 -14.95 8.81
N THR A 3 -19.11 -13.99 8.25
CA THR A 3 -19.03 -12.56 8.60
C THR A 3 -19.47 -12.29 10.05
N VAL A 4 -20.52 -12.95 10.53
CA VAL A 4 -20.99 -12.80 11.91
C VAL A 4 -20.00 -13.42 12.91
N GLN A 5 -19.41 -14.57 12.57
CA GLN A 5 -18.38 -15.19 13.39
C GLN A 5 -17.11 -14.33 13.47
N LEU A 6 -16.68 -13.73 12.36
CA LEU A 6 -15.55 -12.78 12.33
C LEU A 6 -15.81 -11.56 13.20
N VAL A 7 -17.01 -10.98 13.15
CA VAL A 7 -17.39 -9.84 14.00
C VAL A 7 -17.38 -10.23 15.48
N ILE A 8 -17.91 -11.41 15.83
CA ILE A 8 -17.90 -11.89 17.21
C ILE A 8 -16.47 -12.13 17.71
N ILE A 9 -15.61 -12.74 16.88
CA ILE A 9 -14.19 -12.96 17.22
C ILE A 9 -13.46 -11.63 17.39
N ALA A 10 -13.68 -10.66 16.49
CA ALA A 10 -13.08 -9.34 16.59
C ALA A 10 -13.54 -8.60 17.87
N LEU A 11 -14.83 -8.69 18.21
CA LEU A 11 -15.36 -8.13 19.46
C LEU A 11 -14.80 -8.83 20.71
N LEU A 12 -14.63 -10.15 20.66
CA LEU A 12 -14.00 -10.92 21.74
C LEU A 12 -12.53 -10.56 21.93
N LEU A 13 -11.75 -10.48 20.85
CA LEU A 13 -10.35 -10.07 20.88
C LEU A 13 -10.23 -8.62 21.37
N TYR A 14 -11.06 -7.71 20.88
CA TYR A 14 -11.10 -6.33 21.35
C TYR A 14 -11.44 -6.26 22.86
N GLY A 15 -12.44 -7.02 23.31
CA GLY A 15 -12.81 -7.13 24.72
C GLY A 15 -11.70 -7.71 25.59
N LEU A 16 -11.00 -8.75 25.14
CA LEU A 16 -9.82 -9.31 25.80
C LEU A 16 -8.67 -8.32 25.87
N THR A 17 -8.45 -7.54 24.81
CA THR A 17 -7.41 -6.51 24.77
C THR A 17 -7.71 -5.39 25.76
N LEU A 18 -8.96 -4.92 25.79
CA LEU A 18 -9.44 -3.94 26.77
C LEU A 18 -9.34 -4.47 28.20
N ALA A 19 -9.74 -5.72 28.44
CA ALA A 19 -9.62 -6.37 29.75
C ALA A 19 -8.14 -6.47 30.15
N GLY A 20 -7.26 -6.88 29.24
CA GLY A 20 -5.81 -6.94 29.47
C GLY A 20 -5.21 -5.59 29.83
N ILE A 21 -5.54 -4.53 29.06
CA ILE A 21 -5.11 -3.15 29.35
C ILE A 21 -5.65 -2.69 30.71
N SER A 22 -6.93 -2.94 30.99
CA SER A 22 -7.59 -2.56 32.25
C SER A 22 -6.98 -3.29 33.45
N THR A 23 -6.73 -4.60 33.34
CA THR A 23 -6.05 -5.38 34.37
C THR A 23 -4.62 -4.90 34.57
N LEU A 24 -3.89 -4.62 33.51
CA LEU A 24 -2.52 -4.10 33.60
C LEU A 24 -2.48 -2.73 34.29
N LEU A 25 -3.38 -1.81 33.91
CA LEU A 25 -3.56 -0.52 34.59
C LEU A 25 -3.97 -0.69 36.06
N SER A 26 -4.85 -1.65 36.36
CA SER A 26 -5.29 -1.96 37.72
C SER A 26 -4.18 -2.57 38.57
N VAL A 27 -3.32 -3.42 38.00
CA VAL A 27 -2.13 -3.97 38.67
C VAL A 27 -1.11 -2.87 38.93
N VAL A 28 -0.86 -1.99 37.95
CA VAL A 28 -0.01 -0.80 38.14
C VAL A 28 -0.56 0.09 39.25
N TYR A 29 -1.88 0.29 39.29
CA TYR A 29 -2.57 1.02 40.34
C TYR A 29 -2.44 0.33 41.71
N LEU A 30 -2.64 -0.99 41.79
CA LEU A 30 -2.55 -1.79 43.03
C LEU A 30 -1.14 -1.91 43.58
N LEU A 31 -0.13 -2.13 42.73
CA LEU A 31 1.28 -2.04 43.10
C LEU A 31 1.61 -0.61 43.58
N GLY A 32 1.01 0.40 42.94
CA GLY A 32 1.06 1.78 43.39
C GLY A 32 0.33 2.06 44.72
N LEU A 33 -0.59 1.20 45.16
CA LEU A 33 -1.30 1.30 46.44
C LEU A 33 -0.58 0.56 47.58
N GLN A 34 0.11 -0.55 47.30
CA GLN A 34 0.75 -1.40 48.31
C GLN A 34 1.82 -0.70 49.17
N GLU A 35 2.40 0.40 48.70
CA GLU A 35 3.35 1.20 49.48
C GLU A 35 2.71 2.27 50.39
N ASN A 36 1.39 2.49 50.31
CA ASN A 36 0.69 3.45 51.14
C ASN A 36 -0.32 2.76 52.06
N SER A 37 -0.41 3.23 53.30
CA SER A 37 -1.43 2.73 54.22
C SER A 37 -2.83 3.09 53.67
N LEU A 38 -3.77 2.15 53.71
CA LEU A 38 -5.20 2.36 53.45
C LEU A 38 -5.78 3.61 54.16
N VAL A 39 -5.13 4.06 55.24
CA VAL A 39 -5.48 5.24 56.04
C VAL A 39 -5.26 6.57 55.30
N ASP A 40 -4.25 6.70 54.44
CA ASP A 40 -4.03 7.94 53.67
C ASP A 40 -5.04 8.11 52.53
N LEU A 41 -5.51 7.02 51.94
CA LEU A 41 -6.62 7.01 50.97
C LEU A 41 -7.97 7.35 51.62
N LEU A 42 -8.26 6.77 52.79
CA LEU A 42 -9.45 7.10 53.59
C LEU A 42 -9.46 8.57 54.08
N LYS A 43 -8.29 9.21 54.18
CA LYS A 43 -8.13 10.65 54.48
C LYS A 43 -8.11 11.55 53.24
N GLY A 44 -8.39 11.02 52.04
CA GLY A 44 -8.50 11.80 50.81
C GLY A 44 -7.17 12.19 50.16
N LYS A 45 -6.02 11.61 50.56
CA LYS A 45 -4.73 11.83 49.89
C LYS A 45 -4.58 10.84 48.72
N LEU A 46 -5.08 11.23 47.54
CA LEU A 46 -4.85 10.46 46.32
C LEU A 46 -3.35 10.45 45.94
N PRO A 47 -2.78 9.33 45.44
CA PRO A 47 -1.37 9.22 45.03
C PRO A 47 -1.13 9.91 43.66
N LEU A 48 -1.50 11.17 43.57
CA LEU A 48 -1.61 11.96 42.34
C LEU A 48 -0.27 12.08 41.57
N LYS A 49 0.89 12.05 42.25
CA LYS A 49 2.21 12.02 41.58
C LYS A 49 2.42 10.76 40.74
N ARG A 50 1.95 9.59 41.21
CA ARG A 50 2.09 8.32 40.47
C ARG A 50 1.13 8.28 39.29
N MET A 51 -0.09 8.80 39.47
CA MET A 51 -1.04 8.99 38.38
C MET A 51 -0.47 9.91 37.30
N MET A 52 0.18 11.01 37.67
CA MET A 52 0.87 11.88 36.70
C MET A 52 1.95 11.14 35.91
N THR A 53 2.80 10.32 36.56
CA THR A 53 3.80 9.51 35.84
C THR A 53 3.14 8.52 34.88
N LEU A 54 2.08 7.83 35.31
CA LEU A 54 1.32 6.91 34.45
C LEU A 54 0.71 7.63 33.25
N MET A 55 0.17 8.83 33.45
CA MET A 55 -0.35 9.67 32.38
C MET A 55 0.73 10.13 31.42
N MET A 56 1.94 10.47 31.89
CA MET A 56 3.08 10.78 31.01
C MET A 56 3.45 9.60 30.11
N VAL A 57 3.46 8.38 30.66
CA VAL A 57 3.68 7.16 29.86
C VAL A 57 2.56 6.95 28.85
N GLY A 58 1.30 7.15 29.27
CA GLY A 58 0.15 7.09 28.37
C GLY A 58 0.22 8.13 27.25
N GLN A 59 0.66 9.36 27.55
CA GLN A 59 0.86 10.42 26.57
C GLN A 59 1.96 10.06 25.57
N LEU A 60 3.07 9.47 26.04
CA LEU A 60 4.12 8.97 25.15
C LEU A 60 3.56 7.92 24.19
N LEU A 61 2.85 6.91 24.71
CA LEU A 61 2.21 5.89 23.88
C LEU A 61 1.20 6.49 22.89
N ALA A 62 0.41 7.46 23.33
CA ALA A 62 -0.56 8.15 22.48
C ALA A 62 0.13 8.87 21.31
N VAL A 63 1.25 9.56 21.56
CA VAL A 63 2.07 10.18 20.50
C VAL A 63 2.56 9.14 19.50
N LEU A 64 3.03 7.97 19.96
CA LEU A 64 3.49 6.90 19.09
C LEU A 64 2.36 6.32 18.23
N VAL A 65 1.21 6.01 18.82
CA VAL A 65 0.08 5.42 18.10
C VAL A 65 -0.48 6.41 17.07
N VAL A 66 -0.67 7.69 17.45
CA VAL A 66 -1.13 8.73 16.52
C VAL A 66 -0.12 8.99 15.41
N GLY A 67 1.18 9.00 15.73
CA GLY A 67 2.24 9.13 14.72
C GLY A 67 2.22 8.00 13.70
N SER A 68 2.12 6.75 14.16
CA SER A 68 2.05 5.59 13.28
C SER A 68 0.78 5.56 12.43
N SER A 69 -0.39 5.81 13.02
CA SER A 69 -1.65 5.79 12.29
C SER A 69 -1.75 6.94 11.28
N ALA A 70 -1.27 8.14 11.63
CA ALA A 70 -1.20 9.28 10.72
C ALA A 70 -0.26 9.02 9.53
N THR A 71 0.89 8.38 9.76
CA THR A 71 1.83 8.04 8.69
C THR A 71 1.24 7.06 7.68
N ALA A 72 0.47 6.08 8.17
CA ALA A 72 -0.16 5.09 7.31
C ALA A 72 -1.30 5.66 6.42
N LEU A 73 -1.91 6.79 6.77
CA LEU A 73 -3.07 7.32 6.03
C LEU A 73 -2.76 7.67 4.57
N LEU A 74 -1.61 8.30 4.31
CA LEU A 74 -1.30 8.83 2.98
C LEU A 74 -1.09 7.72 1.94
N PRO A 75 -0.30 6.65 2.20
CA PRO A 75 -0.20 5.52 1.29
C PRO A 75 -1.57 4.88 0.99
N HIS A 76 -2.37 4.56 2.02
CA HIS A 76 -3.70 3.95 1.83
C HIS A 76 -4.66 4.86 1.05
N TYR A 77 -4.60 6.18 1.26
CA TYR A 77 -5.37 7.13 0.48
C TYR A 77 -4.98 7.11 -0.99
N ARG A 78 -3.66 7.13 -1.30
CA ARG A 78 -3.15 7.11 -2.67
C ARG A 78 -3.54 5.82 -3.39
N GLU A 79 -3.39 4.67 -2.74
CA GLU A 79 -3.81 3.37 -3.27
C GLU A 79 -5.30 3.35 -3.62
N MET A 80 -6.15 3.76 -2.66
CA MET A 80 -7.59 3.84 -2.87
C MET A 80 -7.93 4.80 -4.03
N GLN A 81 -7.30 5.98 -4.08
CA GLN A 81 -7.56 6.98 -5.10
C GLN A 81 -7.13 6.52 -6.50
N GLU A 82 -6.01 5.81 -6.62
CA GLU A 82 -5.54 5.26 -7.89
C GLU A 82 -6.53 4.22 -8.43
N MET A 83 -6.99 3.31 -7.57
CA MET A 83 -8.03 2.36 -7.93
C MET A 83 -9.35 3.06 -8.24
N GLU A 84 -9.73 4.10 -7.49
CA GLU A 84 -10.95 4.87 -7.76
C GLU A 84 -10.91 5.50 -9.16
N LYS A 85 -9.77 6.08 -9.56
CA LYS A 85 -9.54 6.62 -10.90
C LYS A 85 -9.72 5.54 -11.99
N ALA A 86 -9.25 4.32 -11.74
CA ALA A 86 -9.37 3.20 -12.66
C ALA A 86 -10.78 2.58 -12.77
N SER A 87 -11.67 2.86 -11.81
CA SER A 87 -13.02 2.29 -11.76
C SER A 87 -13.82 2.54 -13.05
N ASN A 88 -13.71 3.75 -13.61
CA ASN A 88 -14.38 4.09 -14.88
C ASN A 88 -13.82 3.31 -16.07
N LYS A 89 -12.53 2.99 -16.08
CA LYS A 89 -11.92 2.22 -17.16
C LYS A 89 -12.30 0.75 -17.06
N TRP A 90 -12.31 0.21 -15.84
CA TRP A 90 -12.80 -1.15 -15.57
C TRP A 90 -14.28 -1.33 -15.90
N SER A 91 -15.13 -0.31 -15.69
CA SER A 91 -16.55 -0.39 -16.05
C SER A 91 -16.78 -0.44 -17.56
N GLN A 92 -15.89 0.13 -18.36
CA GLN A 92 -15.92 0.08 -19.82
C GLN A 92 -15.41 -1.26 -20.38
N SER A 93 -14.55 -1.98 -19.64
CA SER A 93 -14.01 -3.29 -20.04
C SER A 93 -14.66 -4.42 -19.24
N SER A 94 -16.00 -4.46 -19.25
CA SER A 94 -16.76 -5.39 -18.40
C SER A 94 -16.49 -6.84 -18.79
N ASP A 95 -16.40 -7.17 -20.07
CA ASP A 95 -16.44 -8.58 -20.52
C ASP A 95 -15.06 -9.22 -20.64
N ARG A 96 -14.21 -8.93 -19.65
CA ARG A 96 -12.86 -9.49 -19.51
C ARG A 96 -12.78 -10.43 -18.31
N TYR A 97 -12.13 -11.56 -18.52
CA TYR A 97 -12.00 -12.62 -17.55
C TYR A 97 -10.54 -12.96 -17.31
N ARG A 98 -10.22 -13.22 -16.03
CA ARG A 98 -8.90 -13.72 -15.62
C ARG A 98 -9.00 -15.19 -15.23
N LEU A 99 -7.90 -15.90 -15.48
CA LEU A 99 -7.72 -17.25 -14.99
C LEU A 99 -7.22 -17.21 -13.53
N SER A 100 -7.66 -18.18 -12.74
CA SER A 100 -6.98 -18.55 -11.50
C SER A 100 -6.47 -19.96 -11.64
N PHE A 101 -5.15 -20.11 -11.65
CA PHE A 101 -4.52 -21.43 -11.69
C PHE A 101 -4.78 -22.19 -10.39
N GLY A 102 -4.98 -23.50 -10.53
CA GLY A 102 -4.98 -24.43 -9.40
C GLY A 102 -3.56 -24.77 -8.98
N TRP A 103 -3.44 -25.46 -7.84
CA TRP A 103 -2.16 -25.90 -7.27
C TRP A 103 -1.52 -27.09 -8.00
N SER A 104 -2.14 -27.61 -9.07
CA SER A 104 -1.69 -28.82 -9.76
C SER A 104 -0.32 -28.67 -10.43
N SER A 105 0.04 -27.47 -10.89
CA SER A 105 1.33 -27.20 -11.52
C SER A 105 2.47 -26.96 -10.51
N ALA A 106 2.16 -26.75 -9.23
CA ALA A 106 3.18 -26.48 -8.19
C ALA A 106 4.02 -27.72 -7.82
N PHE A 107 3.62 -28.91 -8.28
CA PHE A 107 4.25 -30.20 -7.96
C PHE A 107 4.82 -30.91 -9.21
N ALA A 108 4.86 -30.24 -10.36
CA ALA A 108 5.43 -30.82 -11.58
C ALA A 108 6.97 -30.86 -11.51
N ASP A 109 7.57 -31.87 -12.14
CA ASP A 109 9.01 -31.87 -12.41
C ASP A 109 9.37 -30.90 -13.54
N GLU A 110 10.65 -30.79 -13.90
CA GLU A 110 11.11 -29.83 -14.91
C GLU A 110 10.48 -30.08 -16.28
N GLU A 111 10.32 -31.34 -16.67
CA GLU A 111 9.72 -31.72 -17.96
C GLU A 111 8.21 -31.48 -17.95
N GLY A 112 7.52 -31.81 -16.86
CA GLY A 112 6.12 -31.48 -16.65
C GLY A 112 5.88 -29.97 -16.71
N THR A 113 6.76 -29.17 -16.10
CA THR A 113 6.70 -27.70 -16.15
C THR A 113 6.90 -27.18 -17.57
N ARG A 114 7.86 -27.72 -18.33
CA ARG A 114 8.05 -27.35 -19.75
C ARG A 114 6.82 -27.67 -20.59
N LYS A 115 6.23 -28.85 -20.39
CA LYS A 115 5.01 -29.24 -21.08
C LYS A 115 3.84 -28.31 -20.73
N ASP A 116 3.63 -28.04 -19.45
CA ASP A 116 2.58 -27.13 -18.96
C ASP A 116 2.73 -25.73 -19.56
N ASN A 117 3.95 -25.20 -19.55
CA ASN A 117 4.28 -23.92 -20.16
C ASN A 117 3.93 -23.88 -21.65
N ARG A 118 4.21 -24.96 -22.39
CA ARG A 118 3.91 -25.07 -23.81
C ARG A 118 2.41 -25.21 -24.11
N GLU A 119 1.67 -25.90 -23.26
CA GLU A 119 0.21 -25.99 -23.36
C GLU A 119 -0.42 -24.60 -23.15
N TRP A 120 0.02 -23.84 -22.13
CA TRP A 120 -0.44 -22.47 -21.89
C TRP A 120 -0.04 -21.49 -23.00
N GLN A 121 1.15 -21.67 -23.58
CA GLN A 121 1.57 -20.91 -24.76
C GLN A 121 0.62 -21.15 -25.94
N THR A 122 0.35 -22.41 -26.27
CA THR A 122 -0.58 -22.80 -27.35
C THR A 122 -1.98 -22.24 -27.11
N PHE A 123 -2.48 -22.35 -25.88
CA PHE A 123 -3.77 -21.77 -25.51
C PHE A 123 -3.78 -20.26 -25.71
N THR A 124 -2.75 -19.56 -25.24
CA THR A 124 -2.65 -18.10 -25.40
C THR A 124 -2.60 -17.71 -26.87
N GLU A 125 -1.86 -18.44 -27.70
CA GLU A 125 -1.75 -18.20 -29.14
C GLU A 125 -3.12 -18.30 -29.82
N GLU A 126 -3.85 -19.39 -29.57
CA GLU A 126 -5.19 -19.61 -30.11
C GLU A 126 -6.16 -18.51 -29.71
N ARG A 127 -6.19 -18.14 -28.42
CA ARG A 127 -7.07 -17.07 -27.93
C ARG A 127 -6.74 -15.72 -28.57
N LEU A 128 -5.47 -15.36 -28.67
CA LEU A 128 -5.05 -14.09 -29.25
C LEU A 128 -5.29 -14.01 -30.77
N ALA A 129 -5.24 -15.13 -31.48
CA ALA A 129 -5.45 -15.17 -32.92
C ALA A 129 -6.94 -15.14 -33.30
N ASN A 130 -7.79 -15.83 -32.54
CA ASN A 130 -9.16 -16.13 -32.98
C ASN A 130 -10.25 -15.33 -32.27
N THR A 131 -9.92 -14.57 -31.22
CA THR A 131 -10.92 -13.92 -30.36
C THR A 131 -10.56 -12.48 -30.02
N ASP A 132 -11.43 -11.81 -29.27
CA ASP A 132 -11.18 -10.46 -28.79
C ASP A 132 -10.32 -10.44 -27.50
N SER A 133 -9.80 -11.60 -27.08
CA SER A 133 -8.85 -11.71 -25.97
C SER A 133 -7.57 -10.92 -26.24
N PHE A 134 -6.95 -10.39 -25.20
CA PHE A 134 -5.68 -9.66 -25.33
C PHE A 134 -4.74 -9.96 -24.17
N TYR A 135 -3.47 -9.64 -24.37
CA TYR A 135 -2.41 -9.86 -23.39
C TYR A 135 -1.82 -8.53 -22.96
N ILE A 136 -1.65 -8.36 -21.64
CA ILE A 136 -0.87 -7.26 -21.06
C ILE A 136 -0.14 -7.73 -19.80
N MET A 137 1.17 -7.59 -19.82
CA MET A 137 2.05 -7.77 -18.67
C MET A 137 2.76 -6.45 -18.37
N SER A 138 2.95 -6.16 -17.09
CA SER A 138 3.75 -5.02 -16.64
C SER A 138 4.61 -5.44 -15.45
N ASN A 139 5.69 -4.68 -15.21
CA ASN A 139 6.61 -4.99 -14.12
C ASN A 139 6.13 -4.51 -12.75
N VAL A 140 5.00 -3.79 -12.67
CA VAL A 140 4.56 -3.12 -11.43
C VAL A 140 4.25 -4.10 -10.28
N ASP A 141 4.02 -5.37 -10.57
CA ASP A 141 3.87 -6.45 -9.58
C ASP A 141 5.17 -6.70 -8.78
N ASN A 142 6.33 -6.33 -9.31
CA ASN A 142 7.62 -6.45 -8.63
C ASN A 142 7.87 -5.30 -7.64
N PHE A 143 7.02 -4.27 -7.67
CA PHE A 143 7.14 -3.05 -6.88
C PHE A 143 6.05 -2.99 -5.80
N SER A 144 6.24 -3.78 -4.74
CA SER A 144 5.29 -3.91 -3.63
C SER A 144 4.99 -2.57 -2.95
N ASP A 145 3.76 -2.40 -2.47
CA ASP A 145 3.31 -1.27 -1.64
C ASP A 145 3.61 0.12 -2.22
N GLY A 146 3.55 0.25 -3.55
CA GLY A 146 3.82 1.51 -4.25
C GLY A 146 5.29 1.92 -4.22
N ALA A 147 6.21 0.98 -3.95
CA ALA A 147 7.64 1.24 -4.03
C ALA A 147 8.06 1.70 -5.44
N GLU A 148 9.09 2.53 -5.49
CA GLU A 148 9.73 2.94 -6.75
C GLU A 148 10.91 2.05 -7.11
N VAL A 149 11.34 1.17 -6.20
CA VAL A 149 12.49 0.28 -6.37
C VAL A 149 12.08 -1.14 -5.95
N ASP A 150 12.39 -2.13 -6.78
CA ASP A 150 12.15 -3.54 -6.46
C ASP A 150 13.27 -4.14 -5.58
N LEU A 151 13.16 -5.43 -5.26
CA LEU A 151 14.13 -6.15 -4.43
C LEU A 151 15.51 -6.29 -5.09
N ASP A 152 15.57 -6.25 -6.42
CA ASP A 152 16.78 -6.40 -7.22
C ASP A 152 17.45 -5.04 -7.53
N GLY A 153 16.86 -3.94 -7.05
CA GLY A 153 17.38 -2.59 -7.21
C GLY A 153 16.96 -1.90 -8.51
N ASN A 154 16.06 -2.50 -9.30
CA ASN A 154 15.50 -1.86 -10.49
C ASN A 154 14.53 -0.77 -10.05
N ARG A 155 14.49 0.36 -10.79
CA ARG A 155 13.52 1.42 -10.55
C ARG A 155 12.39 1.36 -11.55
N LEU A 156 11.16 1.58 -11.09
CA LEU A 156 10.03 1.61 -12.02
C LEU A 156 10.13 2.78 -12.99
N SER A 157 10.81 3.87 -12.62
CA SER A 157 11.05 5.03 -13.49
C SER A 157 12.01 4.75 -14.66
N ASP A 158 12.78 3.67 -14.60
CA ASP A 158 13.86 3.42 -15.55
C ASP A 158 13.32 2.69 -16.78
N TYR A 159 13.76 3.08 -17.98
CA TYR A 159 13.35 2.45 -19.23
C TYR A 159 14.15 1.19 -19.55
N THR A 160 14.22 0.26 -18.59
CA THR A 160 14.85 -1.06 -18.74
C THR A 160 13.76 -2.15 -18.86
N PRO A 161 14.08 -3.36 -19.36
CA PRO A 161 13.10 -4.45 -19.44
C PRO A 161 12.35 -4.78 -18.14
N SER A 162 12.93 -4.46 -16.97
CA SER A 162 12.35 -4.64 -15.63
C SER A 162 11.71 -3.37 -15.03
N GLY A 163 11.78 -2.23 -15.72
CA GLY A 163 11.29 -0.94 -15.25
C GLY A 163 9.99 -0.49 -15.94
N ASN A 164 9.95 0.74 -16.46
CA ASN A 164 8.78 1.41 -17.05
C ASN A 164 8.38 0.84 -18.42
N VAL A 165 7.92 -0.41 -18.43
CA VAL A 165 7.64 -1.18 -19.64
C VAL A 165 6.36 -1.98 -19.47
N ILE A 166 5.61 -2.10 -20.57
CA ILE A 166 4.53 -3.07 -20.71
C ILE A 166 4.79 -3.97 -21.92
N TYR A 167 4.42 -5.24 -21.78
CA TYR A 167 4.49 -6.25 -22.84
C TYR A 167 3.08 -6.65 -23.22
N VAL A 168 2.71 -6.47 -24.48
CA VAL A 168 1.32 -6.49 -24.90
C VAL A 168 1.12 -7.25 -26.20
N SER A 169 -0.09 -7.80 -26.39
CA SER A 169 -0.50 -8.28 -27.70
C SER A 169 -0.94 -7.12 -28.61
N PRO A 170 -0.98 -7.30 -29.94
CA PRO A 170 -1.48 -6.29 -30.87
C PRO A 170 -2.90 -5.81 -30.53
N ARG A 171 -3.75 -6.70 -30.00
CA ARG A 171 -5.13 -6.38 -29.62
C ARG A 171 -5.21 -5.34 -28.50
N TYR A 172 -4.25 -5.30 -27.58
CA TYR A 172 -4.18 -4.26 -26.55
C TYR A 172 -4.06 -2.86 -27.17
N LEU A 173 -3.28 -2.70 -28.25
CA LEU A 173 -3.13 -1.42 -28.94
C LEU A 173 -4.47 -0.92 -29.49
N ILE A 174 -5.30 -1.85 -29.99
CA ILE A 174 -6.65 -1.56 -30.49
C ILE A 174 -7.58 -1.18 -29.33
N GLU A 175 -7.57 -1.96 -28.25
CA GLU A 175 -8.42 -1.74 -27.06
C GLU A 175 -8.13 -0.38 -26.40
N GLU A 176 -6.86 -0.04 -26.25
CA GLU A 176 -6.41 1.23 -25.67
C GLU A 176 -6.30 2.37 -26.68
N LYS A 177 -6.67 2.13 -27.95
CA LYS A 177 -6.66 3.12 -29.04
C LYS A 177 -5.30 3.83 -29.17
N ILE A 178 -4.22 3.06 -29.05
CA ILE A 178 -2.86 3.57 -29.16
C ILE A 178 -2.61 3.98 -30.62
N THR A 179 -2.24 5.25 -30.81
CA THR A 179 -2.02 5.82 -32.14
C THR A 179 -0.66 5.41 -32.68
N VAL A 180 -0.67 4.64 -33.76
CA VAL A 180 0.51 4.19 -34.53
C VAL A 180 0.13 4.12 -36.01
N SER A 181 1.11 4.03 -36.90
CA SER A 181 0.84 3.90 -38.34
C SER A 181 0.09 2.61 -38.68
N SER A 182 -0.73 2.63 -39.73
CA SER A 182 -1.43 1.44 -40.24
C SER A 182 -0.45 0.34 -40.62
N GLU A 183 0.66 0.68 -41.28
CA GLU A 183 1.72 -0.26 -41.64
C GLU A 183 2.30 -0.97 -40.41
N PHE A 184 2.56 -0.23 -39.33
CA PHE A 184 3.03 -0.82 -38.08
C PHE A 184 1.98 -1.77 -37.49
N MET A 185 0.71 -1.37 -37.44
CA MET A 185 -0.36 -2.23 -36.90
C MET A 185 -0.59 -3.50 -37.72
N ASP A 186 -0.55 -3.40 -39.05
CA ASP A 186 -0.67 -4.54 -39.95
C ASP A 186 0.48 -5.52 -39.73
N LYS A 187 1.69 -5.00 -39.50
CA LYS A 187 2.84 -5.84 -39.16
C LYS A 187 2.69 -6.48 -37.78
N MET A 188 2.23 -5.74 -36.77
CA MET A 188 2.04 -6.27 -35.41
C MET A 188 1.01 -7.40 -35.36
N GLN A 189 -0.04 -7.34 -36.19
CA GLN A 189 -1.03 -8.41 -36.27
C GLN A 189 -0.50 -9.69 -36.95
N ASN A 190 0.64 -9.61 -37.65
CA ASN A 190 1.21 -10.70 -38.44
C ASN A 190 2.70 -10.89 -38.13
N LEU A 191 3.06 -10.93 -36.83
CA LEU A 191 4.44 -11.16 -36.38
C LEU A 191 4.86 -12.62 -36.62
N SER A 192 5.97 -12.80 -37.34
CA SER A 192 6.64 -14.09 -37.45
C SER A 192 7.63 -14.30 -36.31
N GLU A 193 8.16 -15.52 -36.18
CA GLU A 193 9.18 -15.84 -35.18
C GLU A 193 10.38 -14.89 -35.28
N GLY A 194 10.76 -14.30 -34.14
CA GLY A 194 11.83 -13.32 -34.03
C GLY A 194 11.44 -11.88 -34.39
N GLU A 195 10.19 -11.60 -34.78
CA GLU A 195 9.74 -10.23 -35.09
C GLU A 195 8.97 -9.62 -33.92
N PHE A 196 9.28 -8.37 -33.57
CA PHE A 196 8.67 -7.68 -32.44
C PHE A 196 8.37 -6.21 -32.77
N GLY A 197 7.41 -5.64 -32.04
CA GLY A 197 7.19 -4.18 -32.03
C GLY A 197 7.80 -3.54 -30.79
N LEU A 198 8.33 -2.34 -30.96
CA LEU A 198 8.81 -1.51 -29.87
C LEU A 198 8.30 -0.09 -30.09
N ILE A 199 7.38 0.34 -29.22
CA ILE A 199 6.82 1.69 -29.23
C ILE A 199 7.47 2.48 -28.11
N LEU A 200 8.22 3.51 -28.48
CA LEU A 200 8.90 4.38 -27.54
C LEU A 200 8.07 5.63 -27.27
N PRO A 201 8.01 6.16 -26.04
CA PRO A 201 7.52 7.51 -25.83
C PRO A 201 8.41 8.52 -26.56
N GLU A 202 7.81 9.60 -27.04
CA GLU A 202 8.48 10.65 -27.83
C GLU A 202 9.72 11.22 -27.13
N SER A 203 9.70 11.26 -25.79
CA SER A 203 10.82 11.69 -24.95
C SER A 203 12.11 10.86 -25.14
N LEU A 204 12.01 9.65 -25.67
CA LEU A 204 13.15 8.75 -25.93
C LEU A 204 13.57 8.71 -27.40
N ARG A 205 13.00 9.56 -28.28
CA ARG A 205 13.26 9.53 -29.73
C ARG A 205 14.74 9.67 -30.06
N GLU A 206 15.44 10.60 -29.40
CA GLU A 206 16.88 10.85 -29.60
C GLU A 206 17.75 9.65 -29.20
N GLN A 207 17.25 8.81 -28.29
CA GLN A 207 17.94 7.63 -27.74
C GLN A 207 17.38 6.32 -28.32
N SER A 208 16.61 6.40 -29.39
CA SER A 208 15.92 5.25 -29.99
C SER A 208 16.86 4.11 -30.35
N VAL A 209 18.07 4.40 -30.87
CA VAL A 209 19.07 3.37 -31.19
C VAL A 209 19.52 2.61 -29.94
N TYR A 210 19.74 3.32 -28.82
CA TYR A 210 20.14 2.70 -27.56
C TYR A 210 19.04 1.77 -27.04
N TYR A 211 17.80 2.25 -26.95
CA TYR A 211 16.70 1.44 -26.44
C TYR A 211 16.34 0.29 -27.39
N GLN A 212 16.39 0.51 -28.71
CA GLN A 212 16.20 -0.58 -29.66
C GLN A 212 17.24 -1.69 -29.46
N GLY A 213 18.51 -1.34 -29.24
CA GLY A 213 19.57 -2.30 -28.90
C GLY A 213 19.30 -3.05 -27.60
N LEU A 214 19.02 -2.31 -26.52
CA LEU A 214 18.71 -2.88 -25.19
C LEU A 214 17.56 -3.90 -25.25
N PHE A 215 16.47 -3.56 -25.95
CA PHE A 215 15.33 -4.47 -26.08
C PHE A 215 15.59 -5.59 -27.07
N THR A 216 16.40 -5.38 -28.12
CA THR A 216 16.82 -6.47 -29.01
C THR A 216 17.58 -7.54 -28.22
N ASP A 217 18.53 -7.14 -27.39
CA ASP A 217 19.32 -8.07 -26.55
C ASP A 217 18.43 -8.83 -25.56
N TYR A 218 17.48 -8.12 -24.92
CA TYR A 218 16.51 -8.74 -24.03
C TYR A 218 15.62 -9.76 -24.74
N LEU A 219 15.01 -9.38 -25.87
CA LEU A 219 14.08 -10.21 -26.64
C LEU A 219 14.76 -11.45 -27.24
N GLN A 220 16.06 -11.38 -27.53
CA GLN A 220 16.81 -12.52 -28.04
C GLN A 220 16.80 -13.70 -27.06
N ASN A 221 16.64 -13.45 -25.76
CA ASN A 221 16.60 -14.51 -24.75
C ASN A 221 15.44 -15.48 -24.93
N PHE A 222 14.34 -15.08 -25.57
CA PHE A 222 13.24 -16.00 -25.91
C PHE A 222 13.66 -17.09 -26.90
N SER A 223 14.72 -16.85 -27.69
CA SER A 223 15.26 -17.82 -28.65
C SER A 223 16.27 -18.82 -28.05
N SER A 224 16.47 -18.82 -26.73
CA SER A 224 17.49 -19.67 -26.09
C SER A 224 17.09 -21.15 -26.09
N GLU A 225 18.01 -22.05 -26.46
CA GLU A 225 17.75 -23.50 -26.49
C GLU A 225 17.46 -24.08 -25.09
N SER A 226 18.03 -23.47 -24.05
CA SER A 226 17.83 -23.80 -22.64
C SER A 226 17.70 -22.52 -21.81
N VAL A 227 17.40 -22.67 -20.52
CA VAL A 227 17.26 -21.55 -19.56
C VAL A 227 18.64 -20.98 -19.14
N GLU A 228 19.73 -21.66 -19.51
CA GLU A 228 21.09 -21.21 -19.20
C GLU A 228 21.44 -19.94 -19.99
N VAL A 229 22.11 -19.00 -19.32
CA VAL A 229 22.47 -17.69 -19.91
C VAL A 229 23.36 -17.85 -21.15
N THR A 230 24.24 -18.86 -21.15
CA THR A 230 25.19 -19.18 -22.22
C THR A 230 24.58 -20.01 -23.36
N SER A 231 23.28 -20.29 -23.30
CA SER A 231 22.61 -21.15 -24.27
C SER A 231 22.59 -20.53 -25.68
N GLN A 232 22.66 -21.41 -26.69
CA GLN A 232 22.61 -21.00 -28.10
C GLN A 232 21.28 -20.30 -28.40
N LYS A 233 21.37 -19.18 -29.13
CA LYS A 233 20.23 -18.39 -29.60
C LYS A 233 19.84 -18.81 -31.02
N HIS A 234 18.54 -18.95 -31.27
CA HIS A 234 18.02 -19.47 -32.55
C HIS A 234 17.65 -18.40 -33.57
N TYR A 235 17.38 -17.17 -33.12
CA TYR A 235 17.11 -16.05 -34.02
C TYR A 235 17.75 -14.77 -33.51
N LEU A 236 17.91 -13.82 -34.43
CA LEU A 236 18.22 -12.43 -34.11
C LEU A 236 16.91 -11.63 -34.20
N PRO A 237 16.48 -10.97 -33.12
CA PRO A 237 15.22 -10.23 -33.12
C PRO A 237 15.21 -9.11 -34.15
N GLN A 238 14.11 -9.00 -34.89
CA GLN A 238 13.80 -7.88 -35.77
C GLN A 238 12.79 -6.97 -35.08
N VAL A 239 13.28 -5.85 -34.54
CA VAL A 239 12.46 -4.88 -33.82
C VAL A 239 11.99 -3.77 -34.74
N ARG A 240 10.67 -3.64 -34.92
CA ARG A 240 10.05 -2.52 -35.63
C ARG A 240 9.74 -1.40 -34.63
N LEU A 241 10.14 -0.18 -34.96
CA LEU A 241 9.95 0.98 -34.10
C LEU A 241 8.67 1.75 -34.44
N ALA A 242 8.00 2.25 -33.40
CA ALA A 242 7.00 3.30 -33.47
C ALA A 242 7.14 4.24 -32.28
N PHE A 243 6.37 5.34 -32.27
CA PHE A 243 6.43 6.34 -31.22
C PHE A 243 5.04 6.76 -30.74
N THR A 244 4.92 7.08 -29.45
CA THR A 244 3.73 7.72 -28.86
C THR A 244 4.04 9.12 -28.38
N GLU A 245 3.04 9.97 -28.31
CA GLU A 245 3.15 11.31 -27.72
C GLU A 245 3.60 11.30 -26.24
N ILE A 246 4.04 12.47 -25.75
CA ILE A 246 4.47 12.69 -24.36
C ILE A 246 3.27 12.84 -23.43
N GLY A 247 3.40 12.36 -22.19
CA GLY A 247 2.43 12.58 -21.11
C GLY A 247 1.27 11.59 -21.12
N GLN A 248 1.44 10.47 -21.80
CA GLN A 248 0.41 9.48 -22.06
C GLN A 248 0.37 8.43 -20.95
N GLU A 249 -0.78 8.27 -20.31
CA GLU A 249 -1.00 7.18 -19.35
C GLU A 249 -1.46 5.90 -20.09
N ARG A 250 -0.98 4.74 -19.63
CA ARG A 250 -1.35 3.42 -20.15
C ARG A 250 -1.97 2.59 -19.06
N PHE A 251 -3.18 2.11 -19.32
CA PHE A 251 -3.92 1.30 -18.37
C PHE A 251 -3.39 -0.13 -18.36
N LEU A 252 -3.14 -0.66 -17.17
CA LEU A 252 -2.43 -1.92 -16.96
C LEU A 252 -3.34 -3.14 -16.82
N TYR A 253 -4.65 -2.92 -16.66
CA TYR A 253 -5.62 -3.99 -16.36
C TYR A 253 -5.21 -4.86 -15.16
N ASN A 254 -4.62 -4.23 -14.14
CA ASN A 254 -4.32 -4.86 -12.87
C ASN A 254 -5.58 -4.97 -12.04
N ASP A 255 -5.87 -6.16 -11.52
CA ASP A 255 -7.10 -6.41 -10.79
C ASP A 255 -7.05 -6.00 -9.31
N GLY A 256 -5.94 -5.38 -8.89
CA GLY A 256 -5.75 -4.81 -7.56
C GLY A 256 -5.11 -5.77 -6.55
N TYR A 257 -5.06 -7.09 -6.80
CA TYR A 257 -4.67 -8.04 -5.76
C TYR A 257 -3.18 -8.00 -5.40
N LYS A 258 -2.31 -8.01 -6.42
CA LYS A 258 -0.86 -7.91 -6.21
C LYS A 258 -0.38 -6.47 -6.10
N THR A 259 -1.05 -5.57 -6.82
CA THR A 259 -0.66 -4.19 -6.95
C THR A 259 -1.90 -3.32 -7.13
N THR A 260 -1.92 -2.19 -6.44
CA THR A 260 -2.95 -1.16 -6.61
C THR A 260 -2.62 -0.22 -7.77
N ARG A 261 -1.41 -0.31 -8.34
CA ARG A 261 -1.04 0.48 -9.53
C ARG A 261 -1.88 0.10 -10.73
N GLN A 262 -2.48 1.10 -11.37
CA GLN A 262 -3.40 0.91 -12.51
C GLN A 262 -2.88 1.54 -13.79
N TYR A 263 -1.95 2.50 -13.68
CA TYR A 263 -1.43 3.25 -14.81
C TYR A 263 0.09 3.34 -14.77
N LEU A 264 0.71 3.29 -15.95
CA LEU A 264 2.08 3.76 -16.15
C LEU A 264 2.05 4.99 -17.05
N LYS A 265 2.90 5.97 -16.71
CA LYS A 265 3.07 7.18 -17.52
C LYS A 265 4.24 6.97 -18.49
N ASP A 266 3.98 7.23 -19.76
CA ASP A 266 4.94 7.15 -20.86
C ASP A 266 5.76 5.83 -20.88
N PRO A 267 5.19 4.64 -20.63
CA PRO A 267 5.99 3.41 -20.66
C PRO A 267 6.46 3.08 -22.08
N ILE A 268 7.56 2.35 -22.17
CA ILE A 268 7.89 1.62 -23.41
C ILE A 268 6.88 0.50 -23.59
N ILE A 269 6.37 0.33 -24.81
CA ILE A 269 5.41 -0.73 -25.14
C ILE A 269 6.09 -1.73 -26.06
N VAL A 270 6.27 -2.96 -25.59
CA VAL A 270 6.79 -4.08 -26.36
C VAL A 270 5.61 -4.90 -26.87
N VAL A 271 5.50 -5.02 -28.20
CA VAL A 271 4.41 -5.77 -28.84
C VAL A 271 4.93 -7.15 -29.23
N LEU A 272 4.30 -8.19 -28.70
CA LEU A 272 4.73 -9.57 -28.89
C LEU A 272 3.54 -10.56 -28.94
N THR A 273 3.77 -11.72 -29.53
CA THR A 273 2.83 -12.85 -29.60
C THR A 273 3.55 -14.16 -29.30
N PRO A 274 2.84 -15.24 -28.94
CA PRO A 274 3.46 -16.56 -28.76
C PRO A 274 4.26 -17.01 -29.98
N GLN A 275 3.75 -16.74 -31.18
CA GLN A 275 4.42 -17.00 -32.45
C GLN A 275 5.73 -16.21 -32.58
N ALA A 276 5.72 -14.92 -32.25
CA ALA A 276 6.91 -14.07 -32.31
C ALA A 276 8.03 -14.55 -31.39
N THR A 277 7.69 -15.00 -30.18
CA THR A 277 8.68 -15.48 -29.20
C THR A 277 9.28 -16.84 -29.57
N GLY A 278 8.59 -17.64 -30.40
CA GLY A 278 8.98 -19.02 -30.73
C GLY A 278 8.61 -20.02 -29.62
N THR A 279 8.92 -21.30 -29.81
CA THR A 279 8.50 -22.40 -28.91
C THR A 279 9.59 -22.89 -27.96
N ARG A 280 10.63 -22.08 -27.73
CA ARG A 280 11.80 -22.45 -26.92
C ARG A 280 11.50 -22.34 -25.42
N PRO A 281 12.29 -22.97 -24.53
CA PRO A 281 11.95 -23.04 -23.09
C PRO A 281 11.72 -21.68 -22.41
N VAL A 282 12.50 -20.66 -22.74
CA VAL A 282 12.37 -19.32 -22.14
C VAL A 282 11.07 -18.64 -22.61
N ALA A 283 10.71 -18.78 -23.89
CA ALA A 283 9.43 -18.31 -24.42
C ALA A 283 8.25 -19.04 -23.76
N GLY A 284 8.31 -20.37 -23.69
CA GLY A 284 7.29 -21.17 -23.00
C GLY A 284 7.11 -20.73 -21.54
N MET A 285 8.21 -20.47 -20.82
CA MET A 285 8.16 -19.98 -19.44
C MET A 285 7.41 -18.67 -19.30
N LEU A 286 7.68 -17.67 -20.16
CA LEU A 286 6.95 -16.40 -20.17
C LEU A 286 5.43 -16.65 -20.22
N TRP A 287 4.96 -17.37 -21.24
CA TRP A 287 3.53 -17.59 -21.46
C TRP A 287 2.90 -18.46 -20.38
N GLY A 288 3.59 -19.50 -19.96
CA GLY A 288 3.13 -20.41 -18.91
C GLY A 288 2.97 -19.72 -17.56
N THR A 289 3.93 -18.89 -17.14
CA THR A 289 3.88 -18.26 -15.81
C THR A 289 2.98 -17.02 -15.76
N THR A 290 2.73 -16.38 -16.91
CA THR A 290 2.01 -15.10 -16.96
C THR A 290 0.59 -15.21 -17.49
N ALA A 291 0.20 -16.33 -18.13
CA ALA A 291 -1.14 -16.48 -18.69
C ALA A 291 -2.27 -16.24 -17.66
N ASN A 292 -2.06 -16.51 -16.36
CA ASN A 292 -3.10 -16.27 -15.36
C ASN A 292 -3.41 -14.80 -15.06
N SER A 293 -2.40 -13.93 -15.13
CA SER A 293 -2.50 -12.51 -14.77
C SER A 293 -2.56 -11.62 -16.00
N ALA A 294 -1.80 -11.96 -17.05
CA ALA A 294 -1.60 -11.11 -18.22
C ALA A 294 -2.62 -11.36 -19.34
N LEU A 295 -3.14 -12.59 -19.49
CA LEU A 295 -4.17 -12.89 -20.50
C LEU A 295 -5.55 -12.44 -20.01
N LYS A 296 -6.17 -11.54 -20.76
CA LYS A 296 -7.54 -11.06 -20.55
C LYS A 296 -8.45 -11.77 -21.55
N LEU A 297 -9.10 -12.82 -21.06
CA LEU A 297 -10.00 -13.64 -21.85
C LEU A 297 -11.31 -12.89 -22.12
N ASP A 298 -11.80 -13.00 -23.35
CA ASP A 298 -13.15 -12.60 -23.71
C ASP A 298 -14.15 -13.73 -23.45
N ARG A 299 -15.45 -13.41 -23.48
CA ARG A 299 -16.58 -14.35 -23.55
C ARG A 299 -16.42 -15.62 -22.69
N TYR A 300 -16.95 -15.58 -21.47
CA TYR A 300 -16.86 -16.67 -20.48
C TYR A 300 -17.11 -18.08 -21.06
N GLY A 301 -18.23 -18.28 -21.77
CA GLY A 301 -18.62 -19.60 -22.29
C GLY A 301 -17.59 -20.18 -23.26
N ASP A 302 -17.19 -19.38 -24.24
CA ASP A 302 -16.21 -19.75 -25.27
C ASP A 302 -14.85 -20.07 -24.63
N SER A 303 -14.42 -19.26 -23.67
CA SER A 303 -13.18 -19.49 -22.92
C SER A 303 -13.19 -20.81 -22.13
N ILE A 304 -14.32 -21.17 -21.52
CA ILE A 304 -14.48 -22.45 -20.81
C ILE A 304 -14.47 -23.63 -21.79
N THR A 305 -15.07 -23.49 -22.96
CA THR A 305 -15.04 -24.51 -24.01
C THR A 305 -13.62 -24.74 -24.51
N ALA A 306 -12.88 -23.67 -24.85
CA ALA A 306 -11.49 -23.77 -25.29
C ALA A 306 -10.59 -24.43 -24.24
N LEU A 307 -10.77 -24.10 -22.95
CA LEU A 307 -10.04 -24.76 -21.85
C LEU A 307 -10.32 -26.26 -21.77
N LYS A 308 -11.55 -26.71 -22.07
CA LYS A 308 -11.91 -28.14 -22.06
C LYS A 308 -11.34 -28.86 -23.26
N GLU A 309 -11.46 -28.28 -24.45
CA GLU A 309 -10.96 -28.86 -25.71
C GLU A 309 -9.44 -29.04 -25.69
N GLN A 310 -8.72 -28.12 -25.07
CA GLN A 310 -7.26 -28.21 -24.90
C GLN A 310 -6.83 -28.94 -23.63
N GLY A 311 -7.76 -29.52 -22.87
CA GLY A 311 -7.45 -30.30 -21.66
C GLY A 311 -6.94 -29.48 -20.47
N LEU A 312 -6.97 -28.15 -20.53
CA LEU A 312 -6.48 -27.24 -19.49
C LEU A 312 -7.48 -26.96 -18.36
N TYR A 313 -8.77 -27.29 -18.55
CA TYR A 313 -9.83 -26.96 -17.60
C TYR A 313 -9.55 -27.44 -16.16
N HIS A 314 -8.95 -28.63 -16.00
CA HIS A 314 -8.62 -29.18 -14.68
C HIS A 314 -7.50 -28.43 -13.94
N LYS A 315 -6.70 -27.62 -14.67
CA LYS A 315 -5.63 -26.78 -14.12
C LYS A 315 -6.12 -25.40 -13.68
N VAL A 316 -7.38 -25.06 -13.96
CA VAL A 316 -7.98 -23.76 -13.62
C VAL A 316 -8.98 -23.97 -12.49
N SER A 317 -8.78 -23.27 -11.37
CA SER A 317 -9.72 -23.31 -10.24
C SER A 317 -11.02 -22.55 -10.54
N TYR A 318 -10.91 -21.38 -11.16
CA TYR A 318 -12.05 -20.59 -11.57
C TYR A 318 -11.66 -19.57 -12.64
N LEU A 319 -12.65 -19.19 -13.45
CA LEU A 319 -12.58 -18.07 -14.39
C LEU A 319 -13.45 -16.94 -13.81
N VAL A 320 -12.83 -15.80 -13.49
CA VAL A 320 -13.51 -14.70 -12.78
C VAL A 320 -13.52 -13.44 -13.65
N LYS A 321 -14.66 -12.76 -13.67
CA LYS A 321 -14.82 -11.47 -14.33
C LYS A 321 -13.90 -10.45 -13.66
N SER A 322 -12.92 -9.93 -14.40
CA SER A 322 -11.86 -9.08 -13.86
C SER A 322 -12.42 -7.81 -13.21
N GLN A 323 -13.46 -7.22 -13.80
CA GLN A 323 -14.16 -6.06 -13.22
C GLN A 323 -14.75 -6.35 -11.83
N LEU A 324 -15.37 -7.52 -11.62
CA LEU A 324 -15.97 -7.86 -10.32
C LEU A 324 -14.90 -8.07 -9.25
N PHE A 325 -13.80 -8.70 -9.64
CA PHE A 325 -12.67 -8.89 -8.74
C PHE A 325 -12.03 -7.54 -8.38
N PHE A 326 -11.78 -6.69 -9.37
CA PHE A 326 -11.30 -5.33 -9.14
C PHE A 326 -12.23 -4.53 -8.22
N ALA A 327 -13.54 -4.57 -8.45
CA ALA A 327 -14.52 -3.87 -7.62
C ALA A 327 -14.50 -4.36 -6.16
N LYS A 328 -14.29 -5.66 -5.94
CA LYS A 328 -14.08 -6.22 -4.60
C LYS A 328 -12.83 -5.63 -3.96
N VAL A 329 -11.67 -5.66 -4.64
CA VAL A 329 -10.43 -5.13 -4.09
C VAL A 329 -10.53 -3.62 -3.81
N LEU A 330 -11.13 -2.84 -4.72
CA LEU A 330 -11.39 -1.41 -4.49
C LEU A 330 -12.24 -1.19 -3.22
N ASN A 331 -13.28 -2.01 -3.00
CA ASN A 331 -14.08 -1.93 -1.80
C ASN A 331 -13.27 -2.28 -0.54
N ASP A 332 -12.42 -3.31 -0.60
CA ASP A 332 -11.53 -3.68 0.50
C ASP A 332 -10.58 -2.51 0.84
N LYS A 333 -9.98 -1.86 -0.17
CA LYS A 333 -9.13 -0.67 0.01
C LYS A 333 -9.87 0.55 0.58
N ARG A 334 -11.12 0.77 0.16
CA ARG A 334 -11.98 1.81 0.79
C ARG A 334 -12.21 1.51 2.27
N VAL A 335 -12.56 0.27 2.61
CA VAL A 335 -12.81 -0.14 4.01
C VAL A 335 -11.54 0.00 4.84
N GLU A 336 -10.38 -0.44 4.33
CA GLU A 336 -9.07 -0.25 4.98
C GLU A 336 -8.80 1.24 5.28
N PHE A 337 -8.90 2.10 4.26
CA PHE A 337 -8.65 3.53 4.42
C PHE A 337 -9.61 4.19 5.40
N TYR A 338 -10.92 4.00 5.25
CA TYR A 338 -11.90 4.66 6.13
C TYR A 338 -11.82 4.12 7.57
N SER A 339 -11.52 2.84 7.76
CA SER A 339 -11.31 2.27 9.10
C SER A 339 -10.08 2.88 9.77
N LEU A 340 -8.97 3.01 9.03
CA LEU A 340 -7.77 3.67 9.52
C LEU A 340 -8.00 5.15 9.82
N LEU A 341 -8.73 5.86 8.97
CA LEU A 341 -9.08 7.27 9.16
C LEU A 341 -9.92 7.48 10.42
N ILE A 342 -10.99 6.71 10.58
CA ILE A 342 -11.84 6.77 11.78
C ILE A 342 -11.03 6.41 13.02
N GLY A 343 -10.24 5.34 12.97
CA GLY A 343 -9.36 4.92 14.06
C GLY A 343 -8.34 6.00 14.45
N THR A 344 -7.78 6.69 13.46
CA THR A 344 -6.84 7.81 13.68
C THR A 344 -7.52 8.99 14.35
N ILE A 345 -8.72 9.39 13.90
CA ILE A 345 -9.50 10.47 14.50
C ILE A 345 -9.88 10.15 15.95
N LEU A 346 -10.33 8.92 16.22
CA LEU A 346 -10.68 8.46 17.57
C LEU A 346 -9.45 8.46 18.49
N THR A 347 -8.33 7.90 18.02
CA THR A 347 -7.09 7.86 18.79
C THR A 347 -6.58 9.27 19.08
N LEU A 348 -6.63 10.16 18.09
CA LEU A 348 -6.25 11.57 18.26
C LEU A 348 -7.15 12.27 19.29
N SER A 349 -8.46 12.03 19.24
CA SER A 349 -9.43 12.59 20.20
C SER A 349 -9.14 12.10 21.63
N THR A 350 -8.91 10.80 21.80
CA THR A 350 -8.53 10.21 23.09
C THR A 350 -7.20 10.76 23.59
N ALA A 351 -6.22 10.94 22.71
CA ALA A 351 -4.93 11.53 23.05
C ALA A 351 -5.09 12.98 23.54
N ILE A 352 -5.89 13.80 22.85
CA ILE A 352 -6.18 15.19 23.27
C ILE A 352 -6.79 15.20 24.67
N LEU A 353 -7.79 14.34 24.94
CA LEU A 353 -8.41 14.20 26.26
C LEU A 353 -7.42 13.75 27.33
N LEU A 354 -6.46 12.89 26.98
CA LEU A 354 -5.41 12.45 27.91
C LEU A 354 -4.48 13.61 28.29
N PHE A 355 -4.12 14.46 27.33
CA PHE A 355 -3.35 15.68 27.59
C PHE A 355 -4.13 16.73 28.42
N ASP A 356 -5.44 16.84 28.20
CA ASP A 356 -6.31 17.69 29.03
C ASP A 356 -6.41 17.18 30.46
N SER A 357 -6.70 15.89 30.62
CA SER A 357 -6.78 15.24 31.92
C SER A 357 -5.45 15.37 32.70
N MET A 358 -4.31 15.35 32.00
CA MET A 358 -2.99 15.49 32.61
C MET A 358 -2.78 16.90 33.18
N ASN A 359 -3.21 17.94 32.44
CA ASN A 359 -3.17 19.31 32.94
C ASN A 359 -4.10 19.47 34.15
N LEU A 360 -5.31 18.92 34.08
CA LEU A 360 -6.25 18.97 35.20
C LEU A 360 -5.69 18.33 36.48
N LEU A 361 -5.13 17.13 36.34
CA LEU A 361 -4.49 16.41 37.43
C LEU A 361 -3.32 17.19 38.03
N TYR A 362 -2.52 17.85 37.17
CA TYR A 362 -1.42 18.71 37.60
C TYR A 362 -1.90 19.88 38.47
N PHE A 363 -2.92 20.63 38.01
CA PHE A 363 -3.46 21.75 38.79
C PHE A 363 -4.12 21.30 40.08
N GLU A 364 -4.84 20.18 40.09
CA GLU A 364 -5.44 19.62 41.31
C GLU A 364 -4.37 19.21 42.33
N GLN A 365 -3.34 18.50 41.88
CA GLN A 365 -2.27 18.00 42.74
C GLN A 365 -1.45 19.13 43.37
N PHE A 366 -1.17 20.17 42.60
CA PHE A 366 -0.30 21.26 43.05
C PHE A 366 -1.08 22.53 43.42
N ARG A 367 -2.41 22.48 43.51
CA ARG A 367 -3.29 23.65 43.71
C ARG A 367 -2.81 24.60 44.80
N ARG A 368 -2.54 24.07 46.00
CA ARG A 368 -2.07 24.85 47.16
C ARG A 368 -0.70 25.48 46.92
N GLU A 369 0.22 24.70 46.36
CA GLU A 369 1.59 25.16 46.07
C GLU A 369 1.60 26.27 45.01
N LEU A 370 0.83 26.08 43.93
CA LEU A 370 0.67 27.05 42.86
C LEU A 370 0.05 28.35 43.39
N MET A 371 -0.99 28.28 44.23
CA MET A 371 -1.62 29.45 44.84
C MET A 371 -0.63 30.25 45.71
N ILE A 372 0.17 29.58 46.55
CA ILE A 372 1.17 30.25 47.41
C ILE A 372 2.25 30.92 46.57
N LYS A 373 2.78 30.21 45.56
CA LYS A 373 3.80 30.75 44.64
C LYS A 373 3.29 31.93 43.83
N ARG A 374 2.02 31.89 43.42
CA ARG A 374 1.37 32.99 42.72
C ARG A 374 1.19 34.22 43.63
N LEU A 375 0.78 34.02 44.87
CA LEU A 375 0.72 35.10 45.88
C LEU A 375 2.08 35.75 46.13
N ALA A 376 3.17 34.98 45.99
CA ALA A 376 4.54 35.48 46.07
C ALA A 376 5.00 36.25 44.81
N GLY A 377 4.13 36.44 43.80
CA GLY A 377 4.43 37.22 42.60
C GLY A 377 5.21 36.47 41.51
N MET A 378 5.27 35.13 41.57
CA MET A 378 5.96 34.33 40.55
C MET A 378 5.24 34.40 39.19
N THR A 379 6.03 34.43 38.12
CA THR A 379 5.55 34.41 36.73
C THR A 379 5.13 33.00 36.27
N ILE A 380 4.42 32.92 35.14
CA ILE A 380 3.91 31.64 34.60
C ILE A 380 5.02 30.61 34.32
N TYR A 381 6.18 31.07 33.87
CA TYR A 381 7.35 30.22 33.61
C TYR A 381 7.95 29.66 34.91
N GLU A 382 7.97 30.46 35.97
CA GLU A 382 8.47 30.05 37.28
C GLU A 382 7.50 29.09 37.98
N LEU A 383 6.18 29.29 37.79
CA LEU A 383 5.15 28.38 38.32
C LEU A 383 5.20 26.99 37.64
N HIS A 384 5.26 26.96 36.30
CA HIS A 384 5.01 25.75 35.53
C HIS A 384 6.25 25.15 34.85
N GLY A 385 7.43 25.77 34.98
CA GLY A 385 8.64 25.36 34.25
C GLY A 385 9.02 23.89 34.42
N LYS A 386 8.91 23.33 35.63
CA LYS A 386 9.19 21.89 35.86
C LYS A 386 8.19 20.98 35.15
N TYR A 387 6.92 21.36 35.13
CA TYR A 387 5.87 20.62 34.43
C TYR A 387 6.07 20.70 32.91
N LEU A 388 6.37 21.90 32.40
CA LEU A 388 6.67 22.11 30.98
C LEU A 388 7.91 21.35 30.53
N LEU A 389 8.95 21.28 31.37
CA LEU A 389 10.15 20.49 31.08
C LEU A 389 9.84 18.99 31.01
N ALA A 390 9.00 18.48 31.93
CA ALA A 390 8.59 17.07 31.89
C ALA A 390 7.73 16.75 30.65
N GLN A 391 6.75 17.61 30.32
CA GLN A 391 5.94 17.47 29.11
C GLN A 391 6.80 17.58 27.84
N GLY A 392 7.73 18.53 27.80
CA GLY A 392 8.70 18.67 26.72
C GLY A 392 9.58 17.43 26.56
N GLY A 393 10.02 16.82 27.67
CA GLY A 393 10.77 15.57 27.65
C GLY A 393 9.97 14.40 27.04
N VAL A 394 8.70 14.25 27.43
CA VAL A 394 7.80 13.21 26.87
C VAL A 394 7.59 13.43 25.38
N LEU A 395 7.32 14.66 24.96
CA LEU A 395 7.08 15.02 23.56
C LEU A 395 8.33 14.87 22.70
N LEU A 396 9.51 15.23 23.21
CA LEU A 396 10.79 15.05 22.53
C LEU A 396 11.14 13.58 22.38
N LEU A 397 10.95 12.77 23.43
CA LEU A 397 11.14 11.33 23.36
C LEU A 397 10.15 10.71 22.36
N GLY A 398 8.89 11.16 22.38
CA GLY A 398 7.86 10.75 21.43
C GLY A 398 8.23 11.09 19.99
N LEU A 399 8.80 12.27 19.73
CA LEU A 399 9.31 12.65 18.42
C LEU A 399 10.38 11.67 17.93
N VAL A 400 11.42 11.47 18.72
CA VAL A 400 12.56 10.60 18.35
C VAL A 400 12.08 9.18 18.07
N LEU A 401 11.30 8.60 18.99
CA LEU A 401 10.81 7.23 18.85
C LEU A 401 9.82 7.10 17.69
N SER A 402 8.91 8.07 17.51
CA SER A 402 7.96 8.06 16.39
C SER A 402 8.68 8.17 15.05
N SER A 403 9.69 9.04 14.91
CA SER A 403 10.43 9.19 13.66
C SER A 403 11.22 7.93 13.29
N ILE A 404 11.77 7.22 14.28
CA ILE A 404 12.44 5.93 14.06
C ILE A 404 11.42 4.87 13.62
N LEU A 405 10.28 4.79 14.32
CA LEU A 405 9.26 3.77 14.09
C LEU A 405 8.58 3.93 12.72
N THR A 406 8.26 5.16 12.35
CA THR A 406 7.52 5.49 11.12
C THR A 406 8.43 5.70 9.91
N ARG A 407 9.72 5.97 10.12
CA ARG A 407 10.66 6.48 9.11
C ARG A 407 10.20 7.78 8.44
N ASP A 408 9.25 8.49 9.03
CA ASP A 408 8.75 9.79 8.55
C ASP A 408 8.91 10.85 9.65
N GLY A 409 10.02 11.59 9.57
CA GLY A 409 10.31 12.66 10.54
C GLY A 409 9.33 13.83 10.45
N LEU A 410 8.73 14.09 9.29
CA LEU A 410 7.84 15.23 9.07
C LEU A 410 6.49 14.98 9.74
N ILE A 411 5.88 13.81 9.53
CA ILE A 411 4.61 13.47 10.16
C ILE A 411 4.77 13.38 11.67
N SER A 412 5.85 12.76 12.18
CA SER A 412 6.14 12.76 13.62
C SER A 412 6.27 14.17 14.19
N ALA A 413 6.96 15.09 13.50
CA ALA A 413 7.10 16.47 13.93
C ALA A 413 5.76 17.21 13.97
N LEU A 414 4.89 17.02 12.97
CA LEU A 414 3.56 17.61 12.94
C LEU A 414 2.68 17.11 14.10
N VAL A 415 2.71 15.80 14.40
CA VAL A 415 1.97 15.21 15.52
C VAL A 415 2.45 15.79 16.85
N VAL A 416 3.76 15.89 17.05
CA VAL A 416 4.33 16.46 18.28
C VAL A 416 4.05 17.96 18.40
N ALA A 417 4.10 18.71 17.30
CA ALA A 417 3.73 20.12 17.28
C ALA A 417 2.26 20.32 17.67
N LEU A 418 1.35 19.47 17.17
CA LEU A 418 -0.07 19.48 17.53
C LEU A 418 -0.27 19.25 19.04
N PHE A 419 0.37 18.24 19.61
CA PHE A 419 0.25 17.97 21.06
C PHE A 419 0.93 19.03 21.92
N THR A 420 2.03 19.63 21.45
CA THR A 420 2.67 20.77 22.11
C THR A 420 1.72 21.96 22.17
N LEU A 421 1.11 22.31 21.03
CA LEU A 421 0.13 23.40 20.95
C LEU A 421 -1.07 23.13 21.87
N ASN A 422 -1.61 21.90 21.83
CA ASN A 422 -2.70 21.49 22.71
C ASN A 422 -2.34 21.64 24.19
N ALA A 423 -1.18 21.13 24.62
CA ALA A 423 -0.72 21.21 26.00
C ALA A 423 -0.55 22.66 26.48
N LEU A 424 0.02 23.53 25.64
CA LEU A 424 0.20 24.94 25.97
C LEU A 424 -1.12 25.70 26.06
N LEU A 425 -2.04 25.47 25.11
CA LEU A 425 -3.37 26.11 25.11
C LEU A 425 -4.17 25.74 26.36
N ILE A 426 -4.13 24.46 26.75
CA ILE A 426 -4.82 23.96 27.94
C ILE A 426 -4.19 24.56 29.21
N LEU A 427 -2.86 24.56 29.32
CA LEU A 427 -2.15 25.16 30.46
C LEU A 427 -2.55 26.62 30.65
N VAL A 428 -2.48 27.44 29.59
CA VAL A 428 -2.83 28.88 29.66
C VAL A 428 -4.30 29.08 30.04
N ARG A 429 -5.21 28.28 29.47
CA ARG A 429 -6.64 28.37 29.80
C ARG A 429 -6.90 28.04 31.25
N GLN A 430 -6.28 26.99 31.77
CA GLN A 430 -6.50 26.54 33.14
C GLN A 430 -5.82 27.45 34.17
N ASP A 431 -4.63 27.97 33.85
CA ASP A 431 -3.91 28.95 34.68
C ASP A 431 -4.77 30.21 34.92
N LYS A 432 -5.35 30.78 33.86
CA LYS A 432 -6.29 31.91 33.93
C LYS A 432 -7.54 31.60 34.77
N LYS A 433 -8.07 30.38 34.66
CA LYS A 433 -9.24 29.95 35.44
C LYS A 433 -8.92 29.89 36.93
N GLU A 434 -7.76 29.32 37.29
CA GLU A 434 -7.30 29.27 38.68
C GLU A 434 -6.93 30.66 39.22
N GLU A 435 -6.43 31.56 38.38
CA GLU A 435 -6.14 32.95 38.76
C GLU A 435 -7.43 33.69 39.16
N ALA A 436 -8.47 33.62 38.33
CA ALA A 436 -9.77 34.19 38.64
C ALA A 436 -10.38 33.62 39.93
N GLY A 437 -10.27 32.29 40.12
CA GLY A 437 -10.72 31.61 41.34
C GLY A 437 -9.95 32.04 42.58
N SER A 438 -8.62 32.14 42.49
CA SER A 438 -7.77 32.58 43.61
C SER A 438 -8.07 34.03 44.01
N MET A 439 -8.26 34.92 43.03
CA MET A 439 -8.66 36.31 43.28
C MET A 439 -10.05 36.44 43.91
N ALA A 440 -10.99 35.56 43.57
CA ALA A 440 -12.32 35.54 44.19
C ALA A 440 -12.23 35.18 45.68
N VAL A 441 -11.46 34.13 46.01
CA VAL A 441 -11.19 33.72 47.40
C VAL A 441 -10.50 34.82 48.21
N LEU A 442 -9.49 35.49 47.63
CA LEU A 442 -8.80 36.61 48.28
C LEU A 442 -9.69 37.84 48.50
N LYS A 443 -10.71 38.03 47.65
CA LYS A 443 -11.71 39.09 47.79
C LYS A 443 -12.88 38.70 48.71
N GLY A 444 -12.82 37.52 49.34
CA GLY A 444 -13.87 37.01 50.24
C GLY A 444 -15.20 36.70 49.55
N LYS A 445 -15.17 36.36 48.26
CA LYS A 445 -16.34 35.98 47.47
C LYS A 445 -16.51 34.48 47.33
#